data_AF-A0A523E1C0-F1
#
_entry.id   AF-A0A523E1C0-F1
#
_cell.length_a   1.000
_cell.length_b   1.000
_cell.length_c   1.000
_cell.angle_alpha   90.00
_cell.angle_beta   90.00
_cell.angle_gamma   90.00
#
_symmetry.space_group_name_H-M   'P 1'
#
loop_
_entity.id
_entity.type
_entity.pdbx_description
1 polymer ?
#
loop_
_entity_poly.entity_id
_entity_poly.type
_entity_poly.pdbx_seq_one_letter_code
_entity_poly.pdbx_strand_id
1 'polypeptide(L)'
;MPFVRGETPSSWRSDFFVEHLMHYAGQIPKWEGLRDERYVYARYFEQSPPFEFFHDLETDPMQLVNLAGDPRYRTALDRARRRTNTLRDSYGGPFAVYKKPEPRKPNVVLIISDDQAWTDFGFMGHPVIETPHIDALARDGAAFTRGYVPTALCRASLATLATGLYPHQHGLTGNDPTIALEMQGPTYWNDPRYRELNAQLIANIDKMPTLPRLLADRGYVSFQSGKWWEGSYARGGFTDGMSHGDPDRGGRHGDDGLAIGREGLQPIFDFIEGAGDNPFFVWYAPFLPHTPHTPPDRLLQKYQSEGRAVELTRYYAMCEWLDETVGELMTYLEQNGLDDDTLVVFVSDNGWIQKTPQTATPPDWFTSFAPRSKQSPYDGGTRTPIILRWPSVIAPARYETLASTIDIVPTILHATGASVPTDLPGVNLMKAVEGRTIPRAAIFGEGFAHDIADINDPAKSLLYRWCIQGQWKLILTYDGAVHRYAMVHPRAHRSPELYDLIADPHETTNVAAEHPEIQAWLSERISRWWPLR
;
A
#
# COMPACT_ATOMS: atom_id res chain seq x y z
N MET A 1 -35.94 40.15 -22.20
CA MET A 1 -35.83 40.02 -20.74
C MET A 1 -36.80 41.02 -20.11
N PRO A 2 -37.88 40.60 -19.43
CA PRO A 2 -38.89 41.49 -18.84
C PRO A 2 -38.27 42.64 -18.02
N PHE A 3 -37.31 42.35 -17.16
CA PHE A 3 -36.59 43.36 -16.36
C PHE A 3 -35.83 44.39 -17.19
N VAL A 4 -35.27 43.99 -18.34
CA VAL A 4 -34.57 44.91 -19.25
C VAL A 4 -35.55 45.86 -19.94
N ARG A 5 -36.85 45.52 -19.96
CA ARG A 5 -37.93 46.35 -20.51
C ARG A 5 -38.75 47.07 -19.46
N GLY A 6 -38.37 46.98 -18.17
CA GLY A 6 -39.15 47.54 -17.06
C GLY A 6 -40.44 46.79 -16.76
N GLU A 7 -40.58 45.55 -17.25
CA GLU A 7 -41.73 44.68 -17.00
C GLU A 7 -41.43 43.77 -15.80
N THR A 8 -42.33 43.72 -14.80
CA THR A 8 -42.27 42.71 -13.74
C THR A 8 -43.00 41.46 -14.22
N PRO A 9 -42.34 40.29 -14.33
CA PRO A 9 -43.00 39.04 -14.67
C PRO A 9 -44.09 38.70 -13.65
N SER A 10 -45.27 38.31 -14.12
CA SER A 10 -46.36 37.84 -13.26
C SER A 10 -46.03 36.57 -12.48
N SER A 11 -44.98 35.85 -12.87
CA SER A 11 -44.49 34.61 -12.24
C SER A 11 -43.14 34.78 -11.53
N TRP A 12 -42.82 35.99 -11.06
CA TRP A 12 -41.56 36.19 -10.34
C TRP A 12 -41.57 35.50 -8.98
N ARG A 13 -40.44 34.90 -8.62
CA ARG A 13 -40.28 34.23 -7.33
C ARG A 13 -40.26 35.25 -6.18
N SER A 14 -41.04 35.02 -5.14
CA SER A 14 -41.01 35.78 -3.88
C SER A 14 -40.04 35.19 -2.85
N ASP A 15 -39.56 33.97 -3.09
CA ASP A 15 -38.60 33.26 -2.26
C ASP A 15 -37.67 32.35 -3.08
N PHE A 16 -36.60 31.88 -2.46
CA PHE A 16 -35.78 30.80 -3.00
C PHE A 16 -35.18 29.95 -1.89
N PHE A 17 -34.92 28.69 -2.23
CA PHE A 17 -34.27 27.70 -1.39
C PHE A 17 -32.75 27.78 -1.53
N VAL A 18 -32.04 27.53 -0.44
CA VAL A 18 -30.58 27.45 -0.40
C VAL A 18 -30.18 26.29 0.50
N GLU A 19 -29.18 25.52 0.08
CA GLU A 19 -28.66 24.40 0.87
C GLU A 19 -27.14 24.24 0.72
N HIS A 20 -26.54 23.62 1.73
CA HIS A 20 -25.16 23.14 1.72
C HIS A 20 -25.14 21.69 2.19
N LEU A 21 -24.98 20.77 1.25
CA LEU A 21 -25.02 19.32 1.48
C LEU A 21 -23.66 18.62 1.35
N MET A 22 -22.63 19.35 0.93
CA MET A 22 -21.28 18.81 0.70
C MET A 22 -20.71 18.23 2.01
N HIS A 23 -20.15 17.03 1.93
CA HIS A 23 -19.45 16.46 3.08
C HIS A 23 -18.03 17.02 3.13
N TYR A 24 -17.66 17.64 4.25
CA TYR A 24 -16.33 18.20 4.46
C TYR A 24 -15.77 17.76 5.82
N ALA A 25 -15.44 16.47 5.95
CA ALA A 25 -14.76 15.86 7.10
C ALA A 25 -15.13 16.41 8.50
N GLY A 26 -16.42 16.74 8.73
CA GLY A 26 -16.93 17.30 9.97
C GLY A 26 -16.62 18.78 10.27
N GLN A 27 -16.05 19.55 9.34
CA GLN A 27 -15.68 20.96 9.57
C GLN A 27 -16.81 21.95 9.26
N ILE A 28 -17.66 21.66 8.27
CA ILE A 28 -18.76 22.55 7.85
C ILE A 28 -20.09 21.79 8.03
N PRO A 29 -20.93 22.21 8.99
CA PRO A 29 -22.24 21.58 9.21
C PRO A 29 -23.17 21.77 8.00
N LYS A 30 -23.93 20.72 7.66
CA LYS A 30 -24.93 20.82 6.60
C LYS A 30 -26.12 21.65 7.05
N TRP A 31 -26.65 22.43 6.11
CA TRP A 31 -27.80 23.28 6.38
C TRP A 31 -28.68 23.46 5.15
N GLU A 32 -29.93 23.79 5.42
CA GLU A 32 -30.91 24.15 4.40
C GLU A 32 -31.73 25.33 4.90
N GLY A 33 -32.25 26.13 3.98
CA GLY A 33 -32.86 27.39 4.32
C GLY A 33 -33.67 28.01 3.20
N LEU A 34 -34.25 29.16 3.50
CA LEU A 34 -34.94 29.98 2.52
C LEU A 34 -34.59 31.45 2.73
N ARG A 35 -34.64 32.20 1.63
CA ARG A 35 -34.71 33.66 1.67
C ARG A 35 -35.98 34.11 0.96
N ASP A 36 -36.84 34.84 1.66
CA ASP A 36 -37.98 35.54 1.08
C ASP A 36 -37.75 37.06 1.08
N GLU A 37 -38.74 37.85 0.68
CA GLU A 37 -38.63 39.30 0.60
C GLU A 37 -38.19 39.98 1.91
N ARG A 38 -38.54 39.40 3.07
CA ARG A 38 -38.31 39.98 4.39
C ARG A 38 -37.45 39.11 5.30
N TYR A 39 -37.52 37.79 5.21
CA TYR A 39 -36.88 36.89 6.16
C TYR A 39 -35.79 36.02 5.51
N VAL A 40 -34.75 35.77 6.30
CA VAL A 40 -33.78 34.69 6.06
C VAL A 40 -33.96 33.65 7.13
N TYR A 41 -34.08 32.39 6.71
CA TYR A 41 -34.14 31.24 7.61
C TYR A 41 -33.15 30.18 7.17
N ALA A 42 -32.43 29.59 8.12
CA ALA A 42 -31.60 28.42 7.91
C ALA A 42 -31.69 27.48 9.11
N ARG A 43 -31.60 26.17 8.86
CA ARG A 43 -31.46 25.15 9.90
C ARG A 43 -30.29 24.24 9.61
N TYR A 44 -29.49 24.02 10.64
CA TYR A 44 -28.42 23.03 10.67
C TYR A 44 -29.00 21.72 11.18
N PHE A 45 -29.39 20.87 10.24
CA PHE A 45 -30.22 19.70 10.51
C PHE A 45 -29.45 18.47 11.02
N GLU A 46 -28.11 18.51 11.03
CA GLU A 46 -27.27 17.45 11.60
C GLU A 46 -27.18 17.52 13.14
N GLN A 47 -27.63 18.61 13.75
CA GLN A 47 -27.63 18.81 15.20
C GLN A 47 -28.94 18.34 15.84
N SER A 48 -28.89 17.93 17.12
CA SER A 48 -30.09 17.53 17.88
C SER A 48 -30.19 18.31 19.19
N PRO A 49 -31.16 19.24 19.35
CA PRO A 49 -32.10 19.70 18.31
C PRO A 49 -31.39 20.47 17.17
N PRO A 50 -32.02 20.63 15.99
CA PRO A 50 -31.46 21.46 14.93
C PRO A 50 -31.20 22.88 15.41
N PHE A 51 -30.05 23.44 15.03
CA PHE A 51 -29.74 24.83 15.30
C PHE A 51 -30.32 25.71 14.18
N GLU A 52 -31.03 26.77 14.52
CA GLU A 52 -31.76 27.60 13.56
C GLU A 52 -31.28 29.04 13.60
N PHE A 53 -31.16 29.64 12.41
CA PHE A 53 -31.01 31.07 12.21
C PHE A 53 -32.28 31.64 11.61
N PHE A 54 -32.75 32.74 12.17
CA PHE A 54 -33.90 33.47 11.65
C PHE A 54 -33.67 34.96 11.77
N HIS A 55 -33.72 35.69 10.66
CA HIS A 55 -33.45 37.13 10.61
C HIS A 55 -34.57 37.86 9.87
N ASP A 56 -34.91 39.04 10.36
CA ASP A 56 -35.85 39.97 9.71
C ASP A 56 -35.04 41.08 9.03
N LEU A 57 -34.90 41.00 7.70
CA LEU A 57 -34.08 41.89 6.89
C LEU A 57 -34.58 43.34 6.88
N GLU A 58 -35.84 43.58 7.25
CA GLU A 58 -36.39 44.94 7.35
C GLU A 58 -35.78 45.67 8.56
N THR A 59 -35.58 44.96 9.67
CA THR A 59 -35.03 45.52 10.91
C THR A 59 -33.55 45.19 11.14
N ASP A 60 -33.05 44.14 10.48
CA ASP A 60 -31.70 43.60 10.61
C ASP A 60 -31.17 43.17 9.22
N PRO A 61 -30.92 44.12 8.30
CA PRO A 61 -30.45 43.81 6.95
C PRO A 61 -29.07 43.13 6.93
N MET A 62 -28.30 43.27 8.01
CA MET A 62 -26.99 42.67 8.19
C MET A 62 -27.02 41.30 8.88
N GLN A 63 -28.20 40.82 9.30
CA GLN A 63 -28.41 39.51 9.91
C GLN A 63 -27.56 39.28 11.17
N LEU A 64 -27.44 40.32 12.01
CA LEU A 64 -26.64 40.29 13.24
C LEU A 64 -27.39 39.69 14.43
N VAL A 65 -28.73 39.67 14.40
CA VAL A 65 -29.57 39.23 15.51
C VAL A 65 -30.37 38.00 15.10
N ASN A 66 -30.04 36.84 15.70
CA ASN A 66 -30.81 35.62 15.50
C ASN A 66 -32.12 35.65 16.32
N LEU A 67 -33.25 35.74 15.63
CA LEU A 67 -34.60 35.85 16.18
C LEU A 67 -35.27 34.49 16.39
N ALA A 68 -34.60 33.36 16.13
CA ALA A 68 -35.20 32.03 16.23
C ALA A 68 -35.74 31.70 17.64
N GLY A 69 -35.13 32.29 18.68
CA GLY A 69 -35.56 32.15 20.08
C GLY A 69 -36.58 33.20 20.55
N ASP A 70 -36.92 34.20 19.75
CA ASP A 70 -37.80 35.29 20.16
C ASP A 70 -39.28 34.91 20.00
N PRO A 71 -40.08 34.87 21.10
CA PRO A 71 -41.48 34.49 21.04
C PRO A 71 -42.33 35.37 20.11
N ARG A 72 -41.95 36.63 19.90
CA ARG A 72 -42.67 37.58 19.04
C ARG A 72 -42.64 37.16 17.58
N TYR A 73 -41.60 36.44 17.16
CA TYR A 73 -41.38 36.01 15.79
C TYR A 73 -41.83 34.57 15.52
N ARG A 74 -42.44 33.90 16.51
CA ARG A 74 -42.76 32.46 16.43
C ARG A 74 -43.62 32.11 15.21
N THR A 75 -44.64 32.90 14.92
CA THR A 75 -45.54 32.69 13.77
C THR A 75 -44.80 32.81 12.43
N ALA A 76 -43.86 33.75 12.32
CA ALA A 76 -43.05 33.97 11.13
C ALA A 76 -42.04 32.84 10.94
N LEU A 77 -41.35 32.43 12.01
CA LEU A 77 -40.45 31.29 12.02
C LEU A 77 -41.15 30.00 11.61
N ASP A 78 -42.35 29.72 12.15
CA ASP A 78 -43.13 28.53 11.79
C ASP A 78 -43.58 28.54 10.33
N ARG A 79 -43.82 29.73 9.75
CA ARG A 79 -44.08 29.87 8.31
C ARG A 79 -42.82 29.56 7.49
N ALA A 80 -41.67 30.09 7.91
CA ALA A 80 -40.39 29.84 7.25
C ALA A 80 -40.06 28.33 7.25
N ARG A 81 -40.14 27.68 8.42
CA ARG A 81 -39.97 26.21 8.55
C ARG A 81 -40.81 25.42 7.55
N ARG A 82 -42.12 25.73 7.47
CA ARG A 82 -43.03 25.05 6.53
C ARG A 82 -42.66 25.32 5.08
N ARG A 83 -42.31 26.57 4.74
CA ARG A 83 -41.93 26.93 3.38
C ARG A 83 -40.62 26.27 2.95
N THR A 84 -39.61 26.21 3.84
CA THR A 84 -38.37 25.45 3.61
C THR A 84 -38.67 23.98 3.34
N ASN A 85 -39.53 23.33 4.13
CA ASN A 85 -39.93 21.95 3.88
C ASN A 85 -40.56 21.78 2.49
N THR A 86 -41.53 22.63 2.14
CA THR A 86 -42.19 22.58 0.82
C THR A 86 -41.19 22.74 -0.33
N LEU A 87 -40.24 23.68 -0.20
CA LEU A 87 -39.22 23.89 -1.23
C LEU A 87 -38.26 22.71 -1.32
N ARG A 88 -37.69 22.27 -0.19
CA ARG A 88 -36.84 21.07 -0.12
C ARG A 88 -37.50 19.85 -0.76
N ASP A 89 -38.77 19.62 -0.45
CA ASP A 89 -39.52 18.48 -0.99
C ASP A 89 -39.74 18.59 -2.51
N SER A 90 -39.84 19.81 -3.05
CA SER A 90 -39.87 20.05 -4.50
C SER A 90 -38.53 19.81 -5.21
N TYR A 91 -37.42 19.80 -4.47
CA TYR A 91 -36.06 19.61 -4.98
C TYR A 91 -35.48 18.21 -4.69
N GLY A 92 -36.28 17.26 -4.18
CA GLY A 92 -35.85 15.87 -3.96
C GLY A 92 -36.06 15.34 -2.55
N GLY A 93 -36.59 16.14 -1.62
CA GLY A 93 -36.93 15.69 -0.27
C GLY A 93 -35.82 15.87 0.75
N PRO A 94 -36.00 15.36 1.98
CA PRO A 94 -34.99 15.43 3.04
C PRO A 94 -33.67 14.81 2.59
N PHE A 95 -32.56 15.52 2.80
CA PHE A 95 -31.24 14.91 2.67
C PHE A 95 -31.16 13.71 3.64
N ALA A 96 -30.81 12.54 3.11
CA ALA A 96 -30.46 11.40 3.94
C ALA A 96 -29.17 11.75 4.68
N VAL A 97 -29.28 12.16 5.95
CA VAL A 97 -28.12 12.41 6.81
C VAL A 97 -27.27 11.15 6.73
N TYR A 98 -26.03 11.32 6.26
CA TYR A 98 -25.01 10.28 6.34
C TYR A 98 -24.84 10.00 7.83
N LYS A 99 -25.54 8.96 8.31
CA LYS A 99 -25.19 8.38 9.60
C LYS A 99 -23.84 7.75 9.35
N LYS A 100 -22.80 8.31 9.97
CA LYS A 100 -21.54 7.59 10.17
C LYS A 100 -21.96 6.21 10.68
N PRO A 101 -21.72 5.13 9.92
CA PRO A 101 -22.09 3.80 10.35
C PRO A 101 -21.52 3.58 11.76
N GLU A 102 -22.26 2.84 12.60
CA GLU A 102 -21.65 2.19 13.77
C GLU A 102 -20.33 1.58 13.30
N PRO A 103 -19.20 1.77 14.01
CA PRO A 103 -17.87 1.45 13.49
C PRO A 103 -17.84 0.00 13.01
N ARG A 104 -17.99 -0.20 11.69
CA ARG A 104 -17.82 -1.50 11.07
C ARG A 104 -16.34 -1.82 11.13
N LYS A 105 -16.02 -3.09 11.30
CA LYS A 105 -14.65 -3.56 11.15
C LYS A 105 -14.23 -3.19 9.72
N PRO A 106 -13.08 -2.52 9.51
CA PRO A 106 -12.72 -2.06 8.19
C PRO A 106 -12.44 -3.24 7.27
N ASN A 107 -12.77 -3.12 6.00
CA ASN A 107 -12.19 -3.98 4.99
C ASN A 107 -10.70 -3.68 4.86
N VAL A 108 -9.93 -4.64 4.34
CA VAL A 108 -8.50 -4.48 4.12
C VAL A 108 -8.16 -4.89 2.70
N VAL A 109 -7.44 -4.01 2.00
CA VAL A 109 -6.89 -4.30 0.68
C VAL A 109 -5.38 -4.07 0.74
N LEU A 110 -4.61 -5.14 0.57
CA LEU A 110 -3.15 -5.10 0.50
C LEU A 110 -2.73 -5.21 -0.98
N ILE A 111 -2.24 -4.10 -1.52
CA ILE A 111 -1.70 -3.98 -2.88
C ILE A 111 -0.18 -4.18 -2.81
N ILE A 112 0.32 -5.15 -3.57
CA ILE A 112 1.73 -5.55 -3.58
C ILE A 112 2.25 -5.43 -5.01
N SER A 113 3.06 -4.42 -5.26
CA SER A 113 3.85 -4.29 -6.48
C SER A 113 5.02 -5.28 -6.48
N ASP A 114 5.37 -5.78 -7.66
CA ASP A 114 6.39 -6.81 -7.85
C ASP A 114 7.55 -6.30 -8.70
N ASP A 115 8.75 -6.25 -8.12
CA ASP A 115 9.94 -5.68 -8.77
C ASP A 115 9.78 -4.19 -9.13
N GLN A 116 9.38 -3.33 -8.18
CA GLN A 116 9.29 -1.87 -8.38
C GLN A 116 10.17 -1.09 -7.39
N ALA A 117 11.14 -0.30 -7.90
CA ALA A 117 12.05 0.45 -7.05
C ALA A 117 11.42 1.72 -6.46
N TRP A 118 11.95 2.19 -5.33
CA TRP A 118 11.46 3.40 -4.65
C TRP A 118 11.52 4.67 -5.48
N THR A 119 12.32 4.68 -6.54
CA THR A 119 12.44 5.80 -7.48
C THR A 119 11.37 5.81 -8.55
N ASP A 120 10.52 4.79 -8.65
CA ASP A 120 9.67 4.53 -9.82
C ASP A 120 8.24 5.09 -9.72
N PHE A 121 8.07 6.12 -8.90
CA PHE A 121 6.77 6.73 -8.61
C PHE A 121 6.82 8.25 -8.85
N GLY A 122 5.73 8.81 -9.36
CA GLY A 122 5.58 10.26 -9.56
C GLY A 122 5.72 11.03 -8.24
N PHE A 123 5.06 10.58 -7.16
CA PHE A 123 5.15 11.21 -5.84
C PHE A 123 6.54 11.10 -5.16
N MET A 124 7.38 10.17 -5.65
CA MET A 124 8.79 10.03 -5.25
C MET A 124 9.74 10.81 -6.16
N GLY A 125 9.21 11.49 -7.19
CA GLY A 125 9.96 12.37 -8.07
C GLY A 125 10.43 11.74 -9.37
N HIS A 126 9.90 10.58 -9.80
CA HIS A 126 10.28 10.01 -11.09
C HIS A 126 9.93 11.00 -12.22
N PRO A 127 10.87 11.36 -13.12
CA PRO A 127 10.63 12.40 -14.13
C PRO A 127 9.81 11.97 -15.35
N VAL A 128 9.35 10.72 -15.41
CA VAL A 128 8.84 10.10 -16.66
C VAL A 128 7.74 9.09 -16.39
N ILE A 129 7.94 8.13 -15.47
CA ILE A 129 6.90 7.18 -15.09
C ILE A 129 5.73 7.96 -14.51
N GLU A 130 4.54 7.70 -15.03
CA GLU A 130 3.28 8.24 -14.55
C GLU A 130 2.56 7.20 -13.71
N THR A 131 2.36 7.48 -12.43
CA THR A 131 1.60 6.65 -11.48
C THR A 131 0.49 7.46 -10.79
N PRO A 132 -0.43 8.11 -11.54
CA PRO A 132 -1.42 9.01 -10.96
C PRO A 132 -2.31 8.38 -9.88
N HIS A 133 -2.62 7.08 -9.96
CA HIS A 133 -3.48 6.42 -8.97
C HIS A 133 -2.73 6.07 -7.68
N ILE A 134 -1.50 5.56 -7.78
CA ILE A 134 -0.63 5.33 -6.61
C ILE A 134 -0.18 6.67 -6.00
N ASP A 135 0.07 7.69 -6.82
CA ASP A 135 0.35 9.06 -6.36
C ASP A 135 -0.85 9.61 -5.57
N ALA A 136 -2.08 9.34 -6.01
CA ALA A 136 -3.29 9.69 -5.26
C ALA A 136 -3.38 8.94 -3.92
N LEU A 137 -3.05 7.65 -3.87
CA LEU A 137 -2.96 6.90 -2.61
C LEU A 137 -1.96 7.56 -1.64
N ALA A 138 -0.79 7.96 -2.13
CA ALA A 138 0.23 8.63 -1.33
C ALA A 138 -0.21 10.03 -0.86
N ARG A 139 -0.89 10.78 -1.73
CA ARG A 139 -1.41 12.13 -1.45
C ARG A 139 -2.55 12.10 -0.43
N ASP A 140 -3.42 11.10 -0.51
CA ASP A 140 -4.66 11.00 0.26
C ASP A 140 -4.52 10.07 1.48
N GLY A 141 -3.32 9.57 1.75
CA GLY A 141 -3.01 8.67 2.86
C GLY A 141 -1.77 9.09 3.66
N ALA A 142 -1.32 8.18 4.52
CA ALA A 142 -0.06 8.26 5.23
C ALA A 142 1.03 7.57 4.39
N ALA A 143 1.89 8.37 3.75
CA ALA A 143 2.98 7.89 2.89
C ALA A 143 4.32 7.86 3.65
N PHE A 144 4.83 6.66 3.93
CA PHE A 144 6.15 6.43 4.49
C PHE A 144 7.17 6.26 3.36
N THR A 145 7.95 7.30 3.09
CA THR A 145 8.92 7.38 1.97
C THR A 145 10.28 6.76 2.28
N ARG A 146 10.46 6.36 3.54
CA ARG A 146 11.57 5.57 4.07
C ARG A 146 11.07 4.21 4.56
N GLY A 147 10.31 3.53 3.70
CA GLY A 147 9.90 2.14 3.88
C GLY A 147 10.94 1.17 3.33
N TYR A 148 11.03 -0.02 3.91
CA TYR A 148 12.03 -1.02 3.53
C TYR A 148 11.52 -2.45 3.64
N VAL A 149 11.82 -3.27 2.64
CA VAL A 149 11.71 -4.73 2.74
C VAL A 149 12.95 -5.27 3.45
N PRO A 150 12.84 -6.19 4.42
CA PRO A 150 14.01 -6.78 5.07
C PRO A 150 14.93 -7.51 4.10
N THR A 151 14.37 -8.09 3.04
CA THR A 151 15.06 -8.86 2.01
C THR A 151 14.54 -8.47 0.63
N ALA A 152 15.44 -8.33 -0.34
CA ALA A 152 15.12 -7.90 -1.69
C ALA A 152 14.83 -9.10 -2.63
N LEU A 153 13.96 -10.03 -2.20
CA LEU A 153 13.65 -11.24 -2.95
C LEU A 153 12.20 -11.69 -2.74
N CYS A 154 11.48 -11.91 -3.84
CA CYS A 154 10.03 -12.16 -3.88
C CYS A 154 9.51 -13.14 -2.83
N ARG A 155 9.88 -14.44 -2.87
CA ARG A 155 9.27 -15.45 -1.98
C ARG A 155 9.43 -15.08 -0.51
N ALA A 156 10.63 -14.68 -0.12
CA ALA A 156 10.95 -14.30 1.26
C ALA A 156 10.22 -13.01 1.68
N SER A 157 10.12 -12.02 0.79
CA SER A 157 9.41 -10.77 1.06
C SER A 157 7.89 -10.97 1.17
N LEU A 158 7.28 -11.78 0.32
CA LEU A 158 5.86 -12.14 0.42
C LEU A 158 5.56 -12.92 1.70
N ALA A 159 6.42 -13.85 2.10
CA ALA A 159 6.30 -14.54 3.38
C ALA A 159 6.40 -13.57 4.57
N THR A 160 7.28 -12.56 4.50
CA THR A 160 7.34 -11.47 5.48
C THR A 160 6.01 -10.70 5.54
N LEU A 161 5.43 -10.32 4.39
CA LEU A 161 4.13 -9.62 4.33
C LEU A 161 2.98 -10.46 4.88
N ALA A 162 3.03 -11.78 4.70
CA ALA A 162 2.02 -12.70 5.18
C ALA A 162 2.12 -12.99 6.69
N THR A 163 3.28 -12.79 7.32
CA THR A 163 3.55 -13.26 8.70
C THR A 163 3.97 -12.15 9.66
N GLY A 164 4.49 -11.04 9.15
CA GLY A 164 5.13 -9.99 9.94
C GLY A 164 6.50 -10.37 10.50
N LEU A 165 7.03 -11.53 10.10
CA LEU A 165 8.31 -12.06 10.59
C LEU A 165 9.45 -11.77 9.61
N TYR A 166 10.67 -11.75 10.11
CA TYR A 166 11.87 -11.72 9.28
C TYR A 166 12.12 -13.08 8.58
N PRO A 167 12.81 -13.09 7.43
CA PRO A 167 13.17 -14.33 6.74
C PRO A 167 13.87 -15.40 7.58
N HIS A 168 14.81 -15.06 8.45
CA HIS A 168 15.43 -16.05 9.35
C HIS A 168 14.47 -16.63 10.39
N GLN A 169 13.37 -15.91 10.71
CA GLN A 169 12.34 -16.38 11.65
C GLN A 169 11.33 -17.28 10.97
N HIS A 170 10.93 -16.96 9.73
CA HIS A 170 9.98 -17.78 8.97
C HIS A 170 10.66 -18.89 8.14
N GLY A 171 11.97 -18.88 7.94
CA GLY A 171 12.73 -19.94 7.25
C GLY A 171 12.58 -19.99 5.72
N LEU A 172 11.64 -19.23 5.15
CA LEU A 172 11.51 -18.99 3.70
C LEU A 172 12.51 -17.90 3.26
N THR A 173 13.79 -18.24 3.12
CA THR A 173 14.88 -17.26 2.94
C THR A 173 15.29 -16.99 1.50
N GLY A 174 14.95 -17.88 0.58
CA GLY A 174 15.23 -17.77 -0.86
C GLY A 174 14.02 -18.19 -1.68
N ASN A 175 14.16 -18.23 -3.01
CA ASN A 175 13.07 -18.64 -3.90
C ASN A 175 12.99 -20.16 -4.06
N ASP A 176 14.15 -20.82 -4.16
CA ASP A 176 14.26 -22.23 -4.53
C ASP A 176 15.20 -22.99 -3.59
N PRO A 177 14.90 -24.24 -3.20
CA PRO A 177 15.90 -25.09 -2.55
C PRO A 177 16.98 -25.51 -3.54
N THR A 178 18.22 -25.62 -3.07
CA THR A 178 19.33 -26.15 -3.88
C THR A 178 19.22 -27.68 -4.01
N ILE A 179 19.39 -28.21 -5.22
CA ILE A 179 19.54 -29.65 -5.49
C ILE A 179 20.76 -30.00 -6.35
N ALA A 180 21.48 -28.98 -6.83
CA ALA A 180 22.70 -29.10 -7.62
C ALA A 180 23.49 -27.78 -7.61
N LEU A 181 24.82 -27.85 -7.75
CA LEU A 181 25.71 -26.67 -7.78
C LEU A 181 25.80 -25.98 -9.14
N GLU A 182 25.28 -26.60 -10.20
CA GLU A 182 25.39 -26.11 -11.58
C GLU A 182 24.07 -25.59 -12.13
N MET A 183 24.13 -24.71 -13.14
CA MET A 183 22.96 -24.26 -13.89
C MET A 183 22.30 -25.42 -14.63
N GLN A 184 21.34 -26.06 -13.98
CA GLN A 184 20.43 -26.94 -14.68
C GLN A 184 19.46 -26.08 -15.51
N GLY A 185 19.10 -26.58 -16.70
CA GLY A 185 18.15 -25.92 -17.59
C GLY A 185 16.78 -25.67 -16.94
N PRO A 186 15.81 -25.09 -17.67
CA PRO A 186 14.52 -24.62 -17.16
C PRO A 186 13.56 -25.77 -16.77
N THR A 187 14.05 -26.90 -16.30
CA THR A 187 13.23 -28.06 -15.89
C THR A 187 13.70 -28.68 -14.59
N TYR A 188 14.69 -28.12 -13.91
CA TYR A 188 15.20 -28.66 -12.64
C TYR A 188 14.12 -28.71 -11.55
N TRP A 189 13.10 -27.86 -11.64
CA TRP A 189 11.93 -27.90 -10.75
C TRP A 189 11.06 -29.15 -10.91
N ASN A 190 11.27 -29.93 -11.98
CA ASN A 190 10.67 -31.25 -12.16
C ASN A 190 11.47 -32.37 -11.51
N ASP A 191 12.68 -32.12 -11.01
CA ASP A 191 13.46 -33.12 -10.27
C ASP A 191 12.71 -33.51 -8.98
N PRO A 192 12.48 -34.81 -8.71
CA PRO A 192 11.78 -35.26 -7.50
C PRO A 192 12.41 -34.75 -6.20
N ARG A 193 13.74 -34.57 -6.15
CA ARG A 193 14.43 -34.03 -4.98
C ARG A 193 14.11 -32.56 -4.76
N TYR A 194 14.00 -31.78 -5.84
CA TYR A 194 13.57 -30.38 -5.74
C TYR A 194 12.13 -30.32 -5.26
N ARG A 195 11.23 -31.10 -5.86
CA ARG A 195 9.82 -31.13 -5.49
C ARG A 195 9.64 -31.47 -4.00
N GLU A 196 10.40 -32.46 -3.51
CA GLU A 196 10.41 -32.84 -2.10
C GLU A 196 10.89 -31.71 -1.18
N LEU A 197 12.07 -31.12 -1.45
CA LEU A 197 12.58 -30.00 -0.65
C LEU A 197 11.67 -28.77 -0.71
N ASN A 198 11.09 -28.48 -1.88
CA ASN A 198 10.20 -27.35 -2.05
C ASN A 198 8.88 -27.56 -1.30
N ALA A 199 8.35 -28.79 -1.27
CA ALA A 199 7.18 -29.13 -0.47
C ALA A 199 7.46 -28.95 1.04
N GLN A 200 8.65 -29.33 1.52
CA GLN A 200 9.07 -29.09 2.90
C GLN A 200 9.18 -27.59 3.24
N LEU A 201 9.72 -26.78 2.32
CA LEU A 201 9.74 -25.32 2.45
C LEU A 201 8.34 -24.74 2.51
N ILE A 202 7.46 -25.10 1.57
CA ILE A 202 6.06 -24.65 1.54
C ILE A 202 5.37 -24.98 2.86
N ALA A 203 5.59 -26.17 3.42
CA ALA A 203 4.99 -26.59 4.70
C ALA A 203 5.41 -25.73 5.90
N ASN A 204 6.40 -24.84 5.79
CA ASN A 204 6.70 -23.88 6.85
C ASN A 204 5.56 -22.88 7.06
N ILE A 205 4.87 -22.45 6.00
CA ILE A 205 3.77 -21.48 6.13
C ILE A 205 2.60 -22.00 6.98
N ASP A 206 2.42 -23.32 7.04
CA ASP A 206 1.37 -23.98 7.82
C ASP A 206 1.58 -23.81 9.33
N LYS A 207 2.83 -23.56 9.76
CA LYS A 207 3.23 -23.45 11.16
C LYS A 207 3.11 -22.03 11.71
N MET A 208 2.75 -21.06 10.85
CA MET A 208 2.83 -19.64 11.17
C MET A 208 1.44 -19.02 11.36
N PRO A 209 1.29 -18.05 12.28
CA PRO A 209 0.09 -17.25 12.42
C PRO A 209 0.04 -16.20 11.30
N THR A 210 -0.25 -16.65 10.07
CA THR A 210 -0.35 -15.76 8.91
C THR A 210 -1.51 -14.76 9.07
N LEU A 211 -1.38 -13.60 8.43
CA LEU A 211 -2.37 -12.52 8.50
C LEU A 211 -3.81 -12.99 8.18
N PRO A 212 -4.09 -13.78 7.12
CA PRO A 212 -5.44 -14.30 6.89
C PRO A 212 -5.98 -15.12 8.06
N ARG A 213 -5.14 -15.98 8.68
CA ARG A 213 -5.54 -16.78 9.85
C ARG A 213 -5.88 -15.91 11.05
N LEU A 214 -5.07 -14.89 11.31
CA LEU A 214 -5.28 -13.97 12.42
C LEU A 214 -6.51 -13.08 12.22
N LEU A 215 -6.84 -12.73 10.97
CA LEU A 215 -8.06 -11.98 10.64
C LEU A 215 -9.31 -12.86 10.69
N ALA A 216 -9.20 -14.16 10.42
CA ALA A 216 -10.31 -15.11 10.50
C ALA A 216 -10.92 -15.16 11.92
N ASP A 217 -10.11 -14.98 12.98
CA ASP A 217 -10.58 -14.85 14.37
C ASP A 217 -11.55 -13.68 14.59
N ARG A 218 -11.55 -12.70 13.68
CA ARG A 218 -12.48 -11.55 13.66
C ARG A 218 -13.57 -11.66 12.62
N GLY A 219 -13.75 -12.83 12.00
CA GLY A 219 -14.79 -13.10 11.02
C GLY A 219 -14.49 -12.49 9.65
N TYR A 220 -13.22 -12.22 9.34
CA TYR A 220 -12.84 -11.80 8.00
C TYR A 220 -12.90 -12.98 7.03
N VAL A 221 -13.52 -12.75 5.88
CA VAL A 221 -13.27 -13.56 4.68
C VAL A 221 -12.04 -12.99 3.97
N SER A 222 -11.25 -13.82 3.32
CA SER A 222 -10.00 -13.40 2.69
C SER A 222 -9.76 -14.02 1.32
N PHE A 223 -9.26 -13.21 0.39
CA PHE A 223 -9.01 -13.60 -1.00
C PHE A 223 -7.57 -13.38 -1.40
N GLN A 224 -6.96 -14.42 -1.97
CA GLN A 224 -5.62 -14.37 -2.55
C GLN A 224 -5.69 -14.20 -4.07
N SER A 225 -5.07 -13.16 -4.60
CA SER A 225 -4.85 -12.98 -6.04
C SER A 225 -3.39 -12.66 -6.35
N GLY A 226 -2.92 -13.05 -7.53
CA GLY A 226 -1.53 -12.82 -7.93
C GLY A 226 -0.54 -13.81 -7.31
N LYS A 227 0.68 -13.34 -7.00
CA LYS A 227 1.75 -14.16 -6.42
C LYS A 227 1.43 -14.64 -5.00
N TRP A 228 1.85 -15.88 -4.70
CA TRP A 228 1.74 -16.47 -3.36
C TRP A 228 2.91 -17.40 -2.97
N TRP A 229 3.55 -18.11 -3.92
CA TRP A 229 4.67 -19.06 -3.72
C TRP A 229 4.44 -20.27 -2.80
N GLU A 230 3.58 -20.19 -1.79
CA GLU A 230 3.45 -21.22 -0.75
C GLU A 230 2.33 -22.22 -1.04
N GLY A 231 2.27 -22.68 -2.29
CA GLY A 231 1.30 -23.67 -2.76
C GLY A 231 -0.11 -23.11 -2.89
N SER A 232 -1.12 -23.87 -2.45
CA SER A 232 -2.52 -23.42 -2.45
C SER A 232 -2.68 -22.21 -1.54
N TYR A 233 -3.51 -21.24 -1.95
CA TYR A 233 -3.90 -20.10 -1.10
C TYR A 233 -4.38 -20.55 0.29
N ALA A 234 -5.03 -21.72 0.39
CA ALA A 234 -5.56 -22.23 1.65
C ALA A 234 -4.46 -22.50 2.69
N ARG A 235 -3.22 -22.76 2.24
CA ARG A 235 -2.04 -22.88 3.13
C ARG A 235 -1.67 -21.58 3.82
N GLY A 236 -2.04 -20.43 3.26
CA GLY A 236 -1.94 -19.13 3.92
C GLY A 236 -3.09 -18.82 4.88
N GLY A 237 -4.12 -19.67 4.92
CA GLY A 237 -5.37 -19.42 5.63
C GLY A 237 -6.34 -18.49 4.91
N PHE A 238 -6.13 -18.23 3.62
CA PHE A 238 -7.10 -17.51 2.80
C PHE A 238 -8.38 -18.34 2.65
N THR A 239 -9.55 -17.70 2.71
CA THR A 239 -10.84 -18.41 2.56
C THR A 239 -11.13 -18.76 1.11
N ASP A 240 -10.62 -17.95 0.17
CA ASP A 240 -10.71 -18.15 -1.27
C ASP A 240 -9.48 -17.57 -1.96
N GLY A 241 -9.24 -17.91 -3.22
CA GLY A 241 -8.09 -17.41 -3.95
C GLY A 241 -7.85 -18.08 -5.30
N MET A 242 -6.92 -17.51 -6.05
CA MET A 242 -6.60 -17.94 -7.41
C MET A 242 -5.50 -19.01 -7.45
N SER A 243 -4.56 -19.00 -6.49
CA SER A 243 -3.42 -19.93 -6.51
C SER A 243 -3.79 -21.31 -5.98
N HIS A 244 -3.72 -22.32 -6.85
CA HIS A 244 -3.92 -23.73 -6.50
C HIS A 244 -2.64 -24.36 -5.93
N GLY A 245 -1.48 -23.92 -6.42
CA GLY A 245 -0.17 -24.41 -6.01
C GLY A 245 0.19 -25.78 -6.55
N ASP A 246 -0.49 -26.24 -7.60
CA ASP A 246 -0.23 -27.52 -8.25
C ASP A 246 0.97 -27.40 -9.21
N PRO A 247 2.12 -28.05 -8.91
CA PRO A 247 3.31 -27.96 -9.76
C PRO A 247 3.08 -28.48 -11.17
N ASP A 248 2.16 -29.44 -11.36
CA ASP A 248 1.86 -30.01 -12.67
C ASP A 248 0.96 -29.07 -13.52
N ARG A 249 0.34 -28.08 -12.88
CA ARG A 249 -0.34 -26.94 -13.53
C ARG A 249 0.53 -25.67 -13.60
N GLY A 250 1.83 -25.78 -13.32
CA GLY A 250 2.76 -24.65 -13.34
C GLY A 250 2.78 -23.83 -12.03
N GLY A 251 2.14 -24.31 -10.97
CA GLY A 251 2.15 -23.68 -9.65
C GLY A 251 3.54 -23.67 -9.03
N ARG A 252 4.21 -22.51 -9.09
CA ARG A 252 5.52 -22.27 -8.44
C ARG A 252 5.54 -20.96 -7.67
N HIS A 253 5.36 -19.84 -8.35
CA HIS A 253 5.27 -18.50 -7.75
C HIS A 253 3.83 -17.95 -7.71
N GLY A 254 2.92 -18.67 -8.35
CA GLY A 254 1.50 -18.44 -8.57
C GLY A 254 1.06 -19.36 -9.73
N ASP A 255 -0.24 -19.48 -9.99
CA ASP A 255 -0.78 -20.14 -11.19
C ASP A 255 -1.80 -19.24 -11.89
N ASP A 256 -3.10 -19.52 -11.79
CA ASP A 256 -4.17 -18.74 -12.42
C ASP A 256 -4.14 -17.28 -11.93
N GLY A 257 -3.67 -17.07 -10.70
CA GLY A 257 -3.47 -15.75 -10.10
C GLY A 257 -2.55 -14.82 -10.89
N LEU A 258 -1.60 -15.32 -11.68
CA LEU A 258 -0.63 -14.48 -12.41
C LEU A 258 -1.28 -13.66 -13.55
N ALA A 259 -2.52 -13.98 -13.92
CA ALA A 259 -3.31 -13.23 -14.90
C ALA A 259 -3.94 -11.96 -14.30
N ILE A 260 -4.11 -11.87 -12.97
CA ILE A 260 -4.78 -10.73 -12.32
C ILE A 260 -4.06 -9.41 -12.64
N GLY A 261 -4.83 -8.35 -12.87
CA GLY A 261 -4.32 -7.04 -13.30
C GLY A 261 -3.99 -6.96 -14.80
N ARG A 262 -3.42 -8.03 -15.39
CA ARG A 262 -3.19 -8.07 -16.85
C ARG A 262 -4.45 -8.39 -17.64
N GLU A 263 -5.29 -9.28 -17.11
CA GLU A 263 -6.55 -9.72 -17.71
C GLU A 263 -7.78 -9.12 -16.98
N GLY A 264 -7.54 -8.12 -16.12
CA GLY A 264 -8.57 -7.44 -15.32
C GLY A 264 -8.60 -7.89 -13.86
N LEU A 265 -9.61 -7.41 -13.12
CA LEU A 265 -9.76 -7.58 -11.67
C LEU A 265 -11.05 -8.29 -11.26
N GLN A 266 -11.80 -8.86 -12.22
CA GLN A 266 -13.11 -9.45 -11.97
C GLN A 266 -13.12 -10.46 -10.81
N PRO A 267 -12.14 -11.38 -10.63
CA PRO A 267 -12.13 -12.29 -9.50
C PRO A 267 -12.11 -11.60 -8.12
N ILE A 268 -11.46 -10.43 -8.02
CA ILE A 268 -11.45 -9.62 -6.79
C ILE A 268 -12.84 -9.00 -6.57
N PHE A 269 -13.46 -8.48 -7.62
CA PHE A 269 -14.78 -7.86 -7.54
C PHE A 269 -15.87 -8.87 -7.18
N ASP A 270 -15.84 -10.06 -7.81
CA ASP A 270 -16.76 -11.16 -7.50
C ASP A 270 -16.62 -11.60 -6.04
N PHE A 271 -15.39 -11.68 -5.53
CA PHE A 271 -15.15 -11.98 -4.11
C PHE A 271 -15.68 -10.89 -3.18
N ILE A 272 -15.43 -9.60 -3.48
CA ILE A 272 -15.91 -8.49 -2.65
C ILE A 272 -17.45 -8.47 -2.61
N GLU A 273 -18.11 -8.67 -3.75
CA GLU A 273 -19.57 -8.78 -3.82
C GLU A 273 -20.07 -10.00 -3.02
N GLY A 274 -19.41 -11.15 -3.17
CA GLY A 274 -19.72 -12.39 -2.44
C GLY A 274 -19.48 -12.32 -0.93
N ALA A 275 -18.62 -11.42 -0.46
CA ALA A 275 -18.37 -11.21 0.97
C ALA A 275 -19.61 -10.67 1.71
N GLY A 276 -20.48 -9.93 1.01
CA GLY A 276 -21.70 -9.34 1.57
C GLY A 276 -21.40 -8.41 2.75
N ASP A 277 -22.01 -8.70 3.91
CA ASP A 277 -21.82 -7.90 5.13
C ASP A 277 -20.54 -8.25 5.92
N ASN A 278 -19.84 -9.33 5.56
CA ASN A 278 -18.62 -9.74 6.24
C ASN A 278 -17.47 -8.78 5.92
N PRO A 279 -16.63 -8.40 6.92
CA PRO A 279 -15.42 -7.68 6.61
C PRO A 279 -14.50 -8.57 5.76
N PHE A 280 -13.79 -8.00 4.80
CA PHE A 280 -12.93 -8.76 3.90
C PHE A 280 -11.47 -8.34 3.94
N PHE A 281 -10.59 -9.26 3.56
CA PHE A 281 -9.18 -9.03 3.30
C PHE A 281 -8.81 -9.46 1.88
N VAL A 282 -8.34 -8.54 1.05
CA VAL A 282 -7.83 -8.84 -0.30
C VAL A 282 -6.31 -8.74 -0.30
N TRP A 283 -5.66 -9.82 -0.72
CA TRP A 283 -4.25 -9.84 -1.12
C TRP A 283 -4.20 -9.67 -2.64
N TYR A 284 -3.80 -8.48 -3.09
CA TYR A 284 -3.63 -8.13 -4.51
C TYR A 284 -2.15 -8.02 -4.84
N ALA A 285 -1.56 -9.10 -5.34
CA ALA A 285 -0.13 -9.18 -5.68
C ALA A 285 0.10 -9.50 -7.17
N PRO A 286 -0.32 -8.62 -8.11
CA PRO A 286 -0.22 -8.89 -9.54
C PRO A 286 1.23 -9.16 -9.97
N PHE A 287 1.40 -9.84 -11.10
CA PHE A 287 2.73 -10.10 -11.69
C PHE A 287 3.27 -8.88 -12.47
N LEU A 288 3.09 -7.69 -11.88
CA LEU A 288 3.38 -6.37 -12.44
C LEU A 288 4.17 -5.54 -11.41
N PRO A 289 5.21 -4.79 -11.83
CA PRO A 289 5.80 -4.69 -13.17
C PRO A 289 6.80 -5.81 -13.57
N HIS A 290 6.95 -6.89 -12.78
CA HIS A 290 7.93 -7.97 -13.00
C HIS A 290 8.04 -8.50 -14.43
N THR A 291 9.25 -8.96 -14.76
CA THR A 291 9.62 -9.54 -16.05
C THR A 291 8.84 -10.85 -16.35
N PRO A 292 8.48 -11.15 -17.62
CA PRO A 292 8.77 -10.39 -18.84
C PRO A 292 7.97 -9.10 -18.93
N HIS A 293 8.65 -8.01 -19.33
CA HIS A 293 8.02 -6.70 -19.51
C HIS A 293 7.29 -6.67 -20.86
N THR A 294 6.00 -7.01 -20.83
CA THR A 294 5.12 -7.13 -22.00
C THR A 294 3.91 -6.20 -21.86
N PRO A 295 4.11 -4.88 -21.79
CA PRO A 295 2.99 -3.93 -21.65
C PRO A 295 2.11 -3.93 -22.91
N PRO A 296 0.84 -3.52 -22.81
CA PRO A 296 -0.01 -3.27 -23.97
C PRO A 296 0.62 -2.24 -24.91
N ASP A 297 0.35 -2.37 -26.22
CA ASP A 297 0.95 -1.51 -27.24
C ASP A 297 0.72 -0.01 -26.98
N ARG A 298 -0.43 0.36 -26.41
CA ARG A 298 -0.74 1.77 -26.07
C ARG A 298 0.25 2.36 -25.05
N LEU A 299 0.60 1.59 -24.02
CA LEU A 299 1.55 2.03 -22.98
C LEU A 299 2.98 1.96 -23.53
N LEU A 300 3.28 0.91 -24.30
CA LEU A 300 4.58 0.79 -24.94
C LEU A 300 4.86 2.01 -25.84
N GLN A 301 3.90 2.42 -26.67
CA GLN A 301 4.02 3.60 -27.53
C GLN A 301 4.12 4.90 -26.74
N LYS A 302 3.36 5.07 -25.65
CA LYS A 302 3.44 6.25 -24.76
C LYS A 302 4.85 6.48 -24.25
N TYR A 303 5.53 5.41 -23.82
CA TYR A 303 6.88 5.50 -23.25
C TYR A 303 8.00 5.41 -24.29
N GLN A 304 7.71 5.24 -25.58
CA GLN A 304 8.73 5.33 -26.61
C GLN A 304 9.25 6.76 -26.73
N SER A 305 10.57 6.91 -26.68
CA SER A 305 11.24 8.20 -26.82
C SER A 305 12.61 7.99 -27.47
N GLU A 306 13.03 8.96 -28.29
CA GLU A 306 14.33 8.91 -28.95
C GLU A 306 15.46 8.79 -27.91
N GLY A 307 16.36 7.82 -28.11
CA GLY A 307 17.48 7.55 -27.20
C GLY A 307 17.14 6.76 -25.92
N ARG A 308 15.87 6.47 -25.62
CA ARG A 308 15.50 5.64 -24.47
C ARG A 308 15.68 4.15 -24.80
N ALA A 309 16.44 3.44 -23.96
CA ALA A 309 16.63 1.99 -24.08
C ALA A 309 15.28 1.25 -24.00
N VAL A 310 15.10 0.19 -24.80
CA VAL A 310 13.83 -0.55 -24.88
C VAL A 310 13.46 -1.21 -23.55
N GLU A 311 14.45 -1.60 -22.74
CA GLU A 311 14.28 -2.18 -21.42
C GLU A 311 13.62 -1.19 -20.45
N LEU A 312 14.05 0.08 -20.49
CA LEU A 312 13.43 1.17 -19.71
C LEU A 312 12.03 1.47 -20.22
N THR A 313 11.86 1.61 -21.55
CA THR A 313 10.56 1.90 -22.17
C THR A 313 9.52 0.86 -21.78
N ARG A 314 9.87 -0.43 -21.87
CA ARG A 314 8.96 -1.52 -21.48
C ARG A 314 8.68 -1.50 -19.98
N TYR A 315 9.70 -1.31 -19.14
CA TYR A 315 9.52 -1.28 -17.69
C TYR A 315 8.63 -0.11 -17.24
N TYR A 316 8.86 1.11 -17.73
CA TYR A 316 8.03 2.27 -17.40
C TYR A 316 6.57 2.06 -17.78
N ALA A 317 6.33 1.48 -18.95
CA ALA A 317 4.99 1.10 -19.39
C ALA A 317 4.36 0.02 -18.49
N MET A 318 5.14 -0.89 -17.89
CA MET A 318 4.63 -1.86 -16.92
C MET A 318 4.27 -1.22 -15.58
N CYS A 319 5.03 -0.23 -15.12
CA CYS A 319 4.72 0.53 -13.90
C CYS A 319 3.40 1.30 -14.04
N GLU A 320 3.17 1.97 -15.18
CA GLU A 320 1.87 2.61 -15.43
C GLU A 320 0.75 1.59 -15.59
N TRP A 321 1.02 0.42 -16.18
CA TRP A 321 -0.01 -0.63 -16.27
C TRP A 321 -0.45 -1.11 -14.88
N LEU A 322 0.50 -1.30 -13.96
CA LEU A 322 0.17 -1.57 -12.56
C LEU A 322 -0.69 -0.44 -11.98
N ASP A 323 -0.29 0.82 -12.18
CA ASP A 323 -1.03 1.99 -11.70
C ASP A 323 -2.49 2.02 -12.17
N GLU A 324 -2.75 1.70 -13.44
CA GLU A 324 -4.11 1.62 -13.98
C GLU A 324 -4.94 0.56 -13.28
N THR A 325 -4.38 -0.61 -12.99
CA THR A 325 -5.09 -1.66 -12.24
C THR A 325 -5.36 -1.24 -10.78
N VAL A 326 -4.46 -0.47 -10.18
CA VAL A 326 -4.70 0.15 -8.87
C VAL A 326 -5.86 1.14 -8.99
N GLY A 327 -5.91 1.94 -10.05
CA GLY A 327 -7.01 2.85 -10.37
C GLY A 327 -8.36 2.15 -10.52
N GLU A 328 -8.40 1.02 -11.23
CA GLU A 328 -9.60 0.18 -11.39
C GLU A 328 -10.11 -0.33 -10.03
N LEU A 329 -9.20 -0.86 -9.19
CA LEU A 329 -9.56 -1.35 -7.85
C LEU A 329 -10.09 -0.23 -6.96
N MET A 330 -9.43 0.92 -6.93
CA MET A 330 -9.85 2.07 -6.12
C MET A 330 -11.18 2.65 -6.59
N THR A 331 -11.39 2.73 -7.90
CA THR A 331 -12.66 3.17 -8.50
C THR A 331 -13.79 2.23 -8.14
N TYR A 332 -13.54 0.91 -8.12
CA TYR A 332 -14.54 -0.06 -7.68
C TYR A 332 -14.92 0.13 -6.19
N LEU A 333 -13.94 0.35 -5.30
CA LEU A 333 -14.21 0.60 -3.89
C LEU A 333 -15.05 1.88 -3.68
N GLU A 334 -14.74 2.95 -4.42
CA GLU A 334 -15.48 4.22 -4.39
C GLU A 334 -16.92 4.05 -4.89
N GLN A 335 -17.10 3.45 -6.09
CA GLN A 335 -18.41 3.29 -6.71
C GLN A 335 -19.36 2.38 -5.91
N ASN A 336 -18.81 1.46 -5.13
CA ASN A 336 -19.57 0.57 -4.25
C ASN A 336 -19.69 1.08 -2.81
N GLY A 337 -19.23 2.31 -2.53
CA GLY A 337 -19.35 2.92 -1.20
C GLY A 337 -18.54 2.22 -0.10
N LEU A 338 -17.50 1.47 -0.48
CA LEU A 338 -16.63 0.73 0.44
C LEU A 338 -15.42 1.55 0.91
N ASP A 339 -15.17 2.67 0.23
CA ASP A 339 -13.94 3.45 0.34
C ASP A 339 -13.67 3.99 1.75
N ASP A 340 -14.70 4.55 2.40
CA ASP A 340 -14.61 5.10 3.76
C ASP A 340 -14.38 4.02 4.83
N ASP A 341 -14.74 2.78 4.54
CA ASP A 341 -14.65 1.63 5.44
C ASP A 341 -13.51 0.67 5.06
N THR A 342 -12.59 1.07 4.17
CA THR A 342 -11.49 0.21 3.71
C THR A 342 -10.12 0.80 4.04
N LEU A 343 -9.31 0.04 4.76
CA LEU A 343 -7.87 0.29 4.88
C LEU A 343 -7.18 -0.28 3.63
N VAL A 344 -6.65 0.61 2.80
CA VAL A 344 -5.79 0.27 1.66
C VAL A 344 -4.33 0.40 2.09
N VAL A 345 -3.55 -0.65 1.84
CA VAL A 345 -2.11 -0.69 2.10
C VAL A 345 -1.39 -0.94 0.77
N PHE A 346 -0.47 -0.07 0.38
CA PHE A 346 0.39 -0.27 -0.79
C PHE A 346 1.84 -0.49 -0.35
N VAL A 347 2.47 -1.52 -0.93
CA VAL A 347 3.89 -1.86 -0.76
C VAL A 347 4.47 -2.38 -2.08
N SER A 348 5.80 -2.40 -2.20
CA SER A 348 6.52 -3.18 -3.21
C SER A 348 7.25 -4.33 -2.52
N ASP A 349 7.32 -5.51 -3.14
CA ASP A 349 7.97 -6.68 -2.56
C ASP A 349 9.50 -6.57 -2.56
N ASN A 350 10.08 -5.85 -3.53
CA ASN A 350 11.48 -5.45 -3.62
C ASN A 350 11.70 -4.49 -4.80
N GLY A 351 12.86 -3.85 -4.86
CA GLY A 351 13.23 -2.93 -5.94
C GLY A 351 13.77 -3.60 -7.22
N TRP A 352 13.66 -2.87 -8.34
CA TRP A 352 14.18 -3.26 -9.65
C TRP A 352 14.85 -2.08 -10.37
N ILE A 353 16.11 -2.25 -10.75
CA ILE A 353 16.88 -1.31 -11.56
C ILE A 353 17.11 -2.00 -12.90
N GLN A 354 16.73 -1.35 -13.98
CA GLN A 354 16.72 -1.95 -15.30
C GLN A 354 18.16 -2.05 -15.80
N LYS A 355 18.54 -3.23 -16.31
CA LYS A 355 19.78 -3.40 -17.06
C LYS A 355 19.54 -2.97 -18.50
N THR A 356 20.26 -1.96 -18.96
CA THR A 356 20.30 -1.50 -20.35
C THR A 356 21.64 -1.90 -20.98
N PRO A 357 21.81 -1.76 -22.30
CA PRO A 357 23.10 -1.98 -22.95
C PRO A 357 24.24 -1.08 -22.42
N GLN A 358 23.91 0.05 -21.77
CA GLN A 358 24.87 0.98 -21.18
C GLN A 358 25.14 0.71 -19.70
N THR A 359 24.38 -0.18 -19.06
CA THR A 359 24.59 -0.54 -17.66
C THR A 359 25.95 -1.23 -17.49
N ALA A 360 26.82 -0.64 -16.66
CA ALA A 360 28.04 -1.28 -16.24
C ALA A 360 27.70 -2.54 -15.41
N THR A 361 28.19 -3.69 -15.85
CA THR A 361 27.97 -4.97 -15.18
C THR A 361 29.30 -5.71 -14.99
N PRO A 362 29.45 -6.52 -13.92
CA PRO A 362 30.56 -7.44 -13.82
C PRO A 362 30.63 -8.38 -15.03
N PRO A 363 31.83 -8.92 -15.36
CA PRO A 363 31.95 -9.99 -16.34
C PRO A 363 30.94 -11.11 -16.04
N ASP A 364 30.29 -11.59 -17.10
CA ASP A 364 29.35 -12.70 -17.06
C ASP A 364 27.99 -12.44 -16.34
N TRP A 365 27.64 -11.19 -16.05
CA TRP A 365 26.33 -10.83 -15.46
C TRP A 365 25.13 -11.26 -16.33
N PHE A 366 24.42 -12.30 -15.91
CA PHE A 366 23.38 -12.95 -16.72
C PHE A 366 21.94 -12.49 -16.42
N THR A 367 21.69 -11.77 -15.33
CA THR A 367 20.33 -11.34 -14.97
C THR A 367 19.89 -10.11 -15.78
N SER A 368 18.58 -9.88 -15.82
CA SER A 368 17.92 -8.77 -16.52
C SER A 368 17.80 -7.48 -15.68
N PHE A 369 18.15 -7.54 -14.40
CA PHE A 369 18.27 -6.37 -13.52
C PHE A 369 19.74 -5.94 -13.41
N ALA A 370 19.97 -4.67 -13.10
CA ALA A 370 21.30 -4.10 -12.89
C ALA A 370 21.89 -4.49 -11.51
N PRO A 371 23.21 -4.37 -11.29
CA PRO A 371 23.78 -4.48 -9.96
C PRO A 371 23.10 -3.54 -8.97
N ARG A 372 23.11 -3.91 -7.67
CA ARG A 372 22.48 -3.14 -6.57
C ARG A 372 20.95 -3.03 -6.64
N SER A 373 20.32 -3.90 -7.41
CA SER A 373 18.87 -4.04 -7.55
C SER A 373 18.33 -5.16 -6.65
N LYS A 374 17.38 -5.97 -7.15
CA LYS A 374 16.90 -7.23 -6.62
C LYS A 374 18.07 -8.13 -6.16
N GLN A 375 17.85 -8.86 -5.07
CA GLN A 375 18.84 -9.67 -4.33
C GLN A 375 19.94 -8.86 -3.60
N SER A 376 19.95 -7.53 -3.67
CA SER A 376 20.98 -6.72 -3.03
C SER A 376 20.50 -6.03 -1.74
N PRO A 377 21.41 -5.67 -0.82
CA PRO A 377 21.06 -4.97 0.41
C PRO A 377 20.91 -3.44 0.23
N TYR A 378 21.17 -2.93 -0.97
CA TYR A 378 21.12 -1.50 -1.29
C TYR A 378 19.67 -1.00 -1.40
N ASP A 379 19.46 0.31 -1.31
CA ASP A 379 18.13 0.94 -1.40
C ASP A 379 17.46 0.64 -2.74
N GLY A 380 18.24 0.42 -3.80
CA GLY A 380 17.75 -0.04 -5.11
C GLY A 380 17.08 -1.43 -5.10
N GLY A 381 17.34 -2.26 -4.08
CA GLY A 381 16.67 -3.54 -3.86
C GLY A 381 15.72 -3.54 -2.65
N THR A 382 16.03 -2.76 -1.61
CA THR A 382 15.37 -2.86 -0.30
C THR A 382 14.42 -1.70 0.02
N ARG A 383 14.64 -0.50 -0.51
CA ARG A 383 13.79 0.65 -0.18
C ARG A 383 12.54 0.62 -1.04
N THR A 384 11.40 0.86 -0.41
CA THR A 384 10.08 0.95 -1.05
C THR A 384 9.24 2.00 -0.32
N PRO A 385 8.30 2.70 -0.96
CA PRO A 385 7.27 3.40 -0.20
C PRO A 385 6.37 2.37 0.51
N ILE A 386 5.83 2.76 1.67
CA ILE A 386 4.71 2.09 2.32
C ILE A 386 3.61 3.13 2.47
N ILE A 387 2.42 2.86 1.95
CA ILE A 387 1.30 3.80 2.00
C ILE A 387 0.14 3.15 2.75
N LEU A 388 -0.44 3.87 3.70
CA LEU A 388 -1.67 3.50 4.39
C LEU A 388 -2.74 4.54 4.07
N ARG A 389 -3.89 4.12 3.54
CA ARG A 389 -4.96 5.04 3.15
C ARG A 389 -6.30 4.53 3.66
N TRP A 390 -6.97 5.36 4.45
CA TRP A 390 -8.28 5.09 5.03
C TRP A 390 -8.98 6.43 5.32
N PRO A 391 -9.81 6.96 4.42
CA PRO A 391 -10.26 8.36 4.43
C PRO A 391 -10.95 8.81 5.71
N SER A 392 -11.72 7.91 6.33
CA SER A 392 -12.49 8.22 7.52
C SER A 392 -11.66 8.20 8.82
N VAL A 393 -10.39 7.75 8.76
CA VAL A 393 -9.53 7.53 9.93
C VAL A 393 -8.15 8.20 9.79
N ILE A 394 -7.51 8.11 8.62
CA ILE A 394 -6.14 8.55 8.37
C ILE A 394 -6.18 9.94 7.73
N ALA A 395 -5.65 10.94 8.44
CA ALA A 395 -5.36 12.24 7.84
C ALA A 395 -4.16 12.11 6.87
N PRO A 396 -4.23 12.69 5.66
CA PRO A 396 -3.15 12.57 4.70
C PRO A 396 -1.88 13.28 5.17
N ALA A 397 -0.73 12.59 5.08
CA ALA A 397 0.57 13.14 5.46
C ALA A 397 1.74 12.29 4.91
N ARG A 398 2.89 12.95 4.72
CA ARG A 398 4.16 12.30 4.37
C ARG A 398 5.01 12.10 5.63
N TYR A 399 5.52 10.89 5.82
CA TYR A 399 6.31 10.50 6.98
C TYR A 399 7.73 10.08 6.57
N GLU A 400 8.72 10.75 7.17
CA GLU A 400 10.13 10.37 7.07
C GLU A 400 10.54 9.36 8.17
N THR A 401 9.55 8.83 8.90
CA THR A 401 9.76 7.78 9.90
C THR A 401 10.13 6.48 9.19
N LEU A 402 11.16 5.79 9.69
CA LEU A 402 11.54 4.48 9.17
C LEU A 402 10.39 3.49 9.33
N ALA A 403 9.98 2.88 8.23
CA ALA A 403 8.97 1.82 8.15
C ALA A 403 9.57 0.56 7.52
N SER A 404 8.99 -0.60 7.80
CA SER A 404 9.40 -1.85 7.16
C SER A 404 8.22 -2.76 6.89
N THR A 405 8.31 -3.66 5.91
CA THR A 405 7.20 -4.57 5.58
C THR A 405 6.84 -5.54 6.70
N ILE A 406 7.72 -5.77 7.69
CA ILE A 406 7.37 -6.48 8.94
C ILE A 406 6.31 -5.75 9.76
N ASP A 407 6.13 -4.45 9.55
CA ASP A 407 5.17 -3.60 10.26
C ASP A 407 3.74 -3.75 9.73
N ILE A 408 3.56 -4.33 8.53
CA ILE A 408 2.27 -4.39 7.86
C ILE A 408 1.28 -5.26 8.63
N VAL A 409 1.69 -6.47 9.03
CA VAL A 409 0.86 -7.38 9.83
C VAL A 409 0.39 -6.74 11.15
N PRO A 410 1.27 -6.27 12.05
CA PRO A 410 0.82 -5.66 13.31
C PRO A 410 0.00 -4.38 13.10
N THR A 411 0.23 -3.63 12.01
CA THR A 411 -0.58 -2.45 11.63
C THR A 411 -2.00 -2.85 11.23
N ILE A 412 -2.16 -3.84 10.35
CA ILE A 412 -3.47 -4.33 9.89
C ILE A 412 -4.23 -4.98 11.06
N LEU A 413 -3.57 -5.81 11.86
CA LEU A 413 -4.21 -6.42 13.03
C LEU A 413 -4.70 -5.36 14.03
N HIS A 414 -3.93 -4.30 14.24
CA HIS A 414 -4.39 -3.18 15.06
C HIS A 414 -5.61 -2.46 14.46
N ALA A 415 -5.57 -2.12 13.17
CA ALA A 415 -6.64 -1.41 12.49
C ALA A 415 -7.98 -2.18 12.47
N THR A 416 -7.89 -3.51 12.30
CA THR A 416 -9.05 -4.43 12.34
C THR A 416 -9.46 -4.81 13.77
N GLY A 417 -8.68 -4.35 14.76
CA GLY A 417 -8.80 -4.67 16.17
C GLY A 417 -8.42 -6.10 16.53
N ALA A 418 -7.99 -6.94 15.57
CA ALA A 418 -7.56 -8.33 15.78
C ALA A 418 -6.40 -8.44 16.80
N SER A 419 -6.24 -9.64 17.35
CA SER A 419 -5.20 -9.91 18.34
C SER A 419 -3.82 -9.84 17.67
N VAL A 420 -2.92 -9.04 18.23
CA VAL A 420 -1.53 -8.91 17.75
C VAL A 420 -0.65 -9.86 18.55
N PRO A 421 0.04 -10.84 17.92
CA PRO A 421 1.02 -11.66 18.62
C PRO A 421 2.12 -10.81 19.25
N THR A 422 2.54 -11.16 20.47
CA THR A 422 3.45 -10.33 21.28
C THR A 422 4.90 -10.36 20.80
N ASP A 423 5.24 -11.32 19.95
CA ASP A 423 6.59 -11.63 19.46
C ASP A 423 6.84 -11.17 18.02
N LEU A 424 5.88 -10.49 17.39
CA LEU A 424 6.12 -9.87 16.08
C LEU A 424 7.24 -8.82 16.18
N PRO A 425 8.24 -8.85 15.29
CA PRO A 425 9.32 -7.86 15.28
C PRO A 425 8.86 -6.48 14.79
N GLY A 426 7.79 -6.43 14.00
CA GLY A 426 7.23 -5.20 13.45
C GLY A 426 6.47 -4.36 14.47
N VAL A 427 6.22 -3.11 14.11
CA VAL A 427 5.47 -2.15 14.93
C VAL A 427 4.21 -1.70 14.21
N ASN A 428 3.19 -1.29 14.98
CA ASN A 428 2.00 -0.68 14.42
C ASN A 428 2.29 0.76 13.92
N LEU A 429 2.20 0.98 12.62
CA LEU A 429 2.40 2.27 11.95
C LEU A 429 1.26 3.27 12.20
N MET A 430 0.06 2.83 12.59
CA MET A 430 -1.03 3.73 12.98
C MET A 430 -0.63 4.64 14.14
N LYS A 431 0.34 4.24 14.97
CA LYS A 431 0.90 5.11 16.01
C LYS A 431 1.43 6.42 15.43
N ALA A 432 2.17 6.37 14.32
CA ALA A 432 2.68 7.59 13.68
C ALA A 432 1.53 8.46 13.12
N VAL A 433 0.50 7.82 12.56
CA VAL A 433 -0.71 8.50 12.09
C VAL A 433 -1.45 9.21 13.22
N GLU A 434 -1.52 8.58 14.40
CA GLU A 434 -2.09 9.13 15.64
C GLU A 434 -1.21 10.20 16.31
N GLY A 435 -0.09 10.60 15.69
CA GLY A 435 0.87 11.55 16.28
C GLY A 435 1.68 10.99 17.46
N ARG A 436 1.74 9.65 17.59
CA ARG A 436 2.47 8.95 18.64
C ARG A 436 3.80 8.44 18.13
N THR A 437 4.78 8.38 19.03
CA THR A 437 6.11 7.87 18.71
C THR A 437 6.08 6.37 18.41
N ILE A 438 6.67 5.98 17.28
CA ILE A 438 6.97 4.58 16.98
C ILE A 438 8.16 4.12 17.84
N PRO A 439 8.05 3.04 18.63
CA PRO A 439 9.08 2.61 19.56
C PRO A 439 10.22 1.85 18.87
N ARG A 440 10.83 2.43 17.83
CA ARG A 440 11.91 1.81 17.05
C ARG A 440 12.98 2.84 16.71
N ALA A 441 14.21 2.58 17.19
CA ALA A 441 15.37 3.41 16.88
C ALA A 441 16.08 3.02 15.57
N ALA A 442 15.97 1.76 15.15
CA ALA A 442 16.62 1.22 13.97
C ALA A 442 15.74 0.18 13.26
N ILE A 443 15.88 0.08 11.95
CA ILE A 443 15.37 -1.05 11.18
C ILE A 443 16.54 -1.94 10.74
N PHE A 444 16.26 -3.22 10.61
CA PHE A 444 17.22 -4.23 10.22
C PHE A 444 16.71 -5.00 9.01
N GLY A 445 17.62 -5.59 8.27
CA GLY A 445 17.30 -6.58 7.26
C GLY A 445 18.46 -7.50 6.94
N GLU A 446 18.17 -8.44 6.06
CA GLU A 446 18.97 -9.60 5.77
C GLU A 446 18.75 -10.02 4.33
N GLY A 447 19.84 -10.29 3.62
CA GLY A 447 19.82 -10.77 2.25
C GLY A 447 20.40 -12.18 2.19
N PHE A 448 19.68 -13.09 1.56
CA PHE A 448 20.12 -14.45 1.34
C PHE A 448 20.31 -14.70 -0.15
N ALA A 449 21.02 -15.78 -0.48
CA ALA A 449 21.11 -16.26 -1.84
C ALA A 449 19.72 -16.64 -2.38
N HIS A 450 19.56 -16.51 -3.70
CA HIS A 450 18.34 -16.94 -4.39
C HIS A 450 18.02 -18.41 -4.12
N ASP A 451 19.04 -19.26 -4.21
CA ASP A 451 18.93 -20.69 -3.93
C ASP A 451 19.27 -20.97 -2.46
N ILE A 452 18.34 -21.58 -1.73
CA ILE A 452 18.46 -21.94 -0.33
C ILE A 452 19.40 -23.14 -0.23
N ALA A 453 20.58 -22.91 0.35
CA ALA A 453 21.63 -23.91 0.53
C ALA A 453 21.25 -25.02 1.52
N ASP A 454 20.58 -24.64 2.62
CA ASP A 454 20.03 -25.56 3.62
C ASP A 454 18.69 -25.00 4.13
N ILE A 455 17.62 -25.77 3.95
CA ILE A 455 16.26 -25.36 4.33
C ILE A 455 16.05 -25.34 5.86
N ASN A 456 16.98 -25.92 6.63
CA ASN A 456 16.94 -25.98 8.09
C ASN A 456 17.91 -25.00 8.75
N ASP A 457 18.83 -24.41 7.99
CA ASP A 457 19.82 -23.45 8.50
C ASP A 457 19.92 -22.22 7.57
N PRO A 458 19.14 -21.16 7.85
CA PRO A 458 19.19 -19.90 7.12
C PRO A 458 20.60 -19.32 6.94
N ALA A 459 21.49 -19.51 7.93
CA ALA A 459 22.82 -18.91 7.89
C ALA A 459 23.69 -19.46 6.75
N LYS A 460 23.38 -20.65 6.22
CA LYS A 460 24.10 -21.24 5.08
C LYS A 460 23.92 -20.45 3.78
N SER A 461 22.83 -19.70 3.65
CA SER A 461 22.53 -18.88 2.48
C SER A 461 22.74 -17.38 2.75
N LEU A 462 23.16 -16.98 3.96
CA LEU A 462 23.24 -15.58 4.34
C LEU A 462 24.34 -14.84 3.59
N LEU A 463 23.96 -13.76 2.90
CA LEU A 463 24.89 -12.93 2.11
C LEU A 463 25.07 -11.55 2.72
N TYR A 464 24.00 -10.97 3.29
CA TYR A 464 24.04 -9.61 3.80
C TYR A 464 23.25 -9.49 5.10
N ARG A 465 23.72 -8.64 6.00
CA ARG A 465 22.89 -8.05 7.05
C ARG A 465 23.09 -6.55 7.03
N TRP A 466 22.01 -5.81 7.25
CA TRP A 466 22.06 -4.37 7.22
C TRP A 466 21.20 -3.75 8.32
N CYS A 467 21.54 -2.51 8.69
CA CYS A 467 20.86 -1.73 9.71
C CYS A 467 20.78 -0.28 9.27
N ILE A 468 19.62 0.34 9.47
CA ILE A 468 19.43 1.79 9.28
C ILE A 468 19.04 2.40 10.62
N GLN A 469 19.82 3.39 11.07
CA GLN A 469 19.49 4.21 12.22
C GLN A 469 19.88 5.66 11.98
N GLY A 470 18.89 6.56 12.03
CA GLY A 470 19.08 7.98 11.67
C GLY A 470 19.34 8.12 10.17
N GLN A 471 20.46 8.78 9.83
CA GLN A 471 20.94 8.91 8.45
C GLN A 471 21.77 7.71 7.99
N TRP A 472 22.28 6.90 8.92
CA TRP A 472 23.29 5.91 8.62
C TRP A 472 22.68 4.58 8.22
N LYS A 473 23.20 3.99 7.13
CA LYS A 473 22.99 2.60 6.75
C LYS A 473 24.31 1.85 6.74
N LEU A 474 24.39 0.79 7.53
CA LEU A 474 25.51 -0.14 7.51
C LEU A 474 25.10 -1.43 6.80
N ILE A 475 25.95 -1.92 5.90
CA ILE A 475 25.84 -3.22 5.24
C ILE A 475 27.06 -4.07 5.60
N LEU A 476 26.81 -5.31 6.02
CA LEU A 476 27.82 -6.33 6.30
C LEU A 476 27.62 -7.52 5.36
N THR A 477 28.71 -8.04 4.81
CA THR A 477 28.72 -9.14 3.84
C THR A 477 29.14 -10.46 4.49
N TYR A 478 28.54 -11.57 4.07
CA TYR A 478 28.74 -12.93 4.60
C TYR A 478 29.03 -13.94 3.50
N ASP A 479 29.66 -15.07 3.87
CA ASP A 479 30.17 -16.09 2.94
C ASP A 479 29.13 -17.17 2.56
N GLY A 480 27.83 -16.85 2.62
CA GLY A 480 26.74 -17.77 2.26
C GLY A 480 26.92 -18.41 0.87
N ALA A 481 26.35 -19.59 0.70
CA ALA A 481 26.41 -20.34 -0.54
C ALA A 481 25.45 -19.72 -1.57
N VAL A 482 26.03 -19.27 -2.68
CA VAL A 482 25.36 -18.50 -3.74
C VAL A 482 24.95 -19.36 -4.94
N HIS A 483 25.50 -20.58 -5.04
CA HIS A 483 25.20 -21.56 -6.08
C HIS A 483 25.11 -20.94 -7.49
N ARG A 484 24.01 -21.12 -8.21
CA ARG A 484 23.79 -20.65 -9.59
C ARG A 484 23.86 -19.12 -9.74
N TYR A 485 23.75 -18.39 -8.63
CA TYR A 485 23.74 -16.93 -8.58
C TYR A 485 25.08 -16.35 -8.12
N ALA A 486 26.16 -17.14 -8.14
CA ALA A 486 27.51 -16.68 -7.74
C ALA A 486 27.97 -15.40 -8.44
N MET A 487 27.54 -15.20 -9.69
CA MET A 487 27.94 -14.05 -10.51
C MET A 487 27.15 -12.77 -10.15
N VAL A 488 25.96 -12.93 -9.55
CA VAL A 488 25.16 -11.82 -9.01
C VAL A 488 25.76 -11.31 -7.69
N HIS A 489 26.50 -12.17 -7.00
CA HIS A 489 27.12 -11.91 -5.69
C HIS A 489 28.65 -12.10 -5.73
N PRO A 490 29.38 -11.27 -6.51
CA PRO A 490 30.83 -11.39 -6.60
C PRO A 490 31.49 -11.16 -5.23
N ARG A 491 32.32 -12.11 -4.79
CA ARG A 491 32.97 -12.11 -3.45
C ARG A 491 34.13 -11.12 -3.30
N ALA A 492 34.27 -10.15 -4.20
CA ALA A 492 35.42 -9.26 -4.30
C ALA A 492 35.47 -8.20 -3.19
N HIS A 493 34.33 -7.81 -2.62
CA HIS A 493 34.24 -6.83 -1.54
C HIS A 493 33.70 -7.47 -0.26
N ARG A 494 34.49 -7.39 0.82
CA ARG A 494 34.18 -7.99 2.14
C ARG A 494 34.23 -6.98 3.29
N SER A 495 34.58 -5.74 3.02
CA SER A 495 34.63 -4.70 4.03
C SER A 495 33.23 -4.18 4.32
N PRO A 496 32.93 -3.76 5.57
CA PRO A 496 31.71 -3.05 5.88
C PRO A 496 31.49 -1.83 4.98
N GLU A 497 30.24 -1.62 4.56
CA GLU A 497 29.84 -0.47 3.76
C GLU A 497 28.91 0.41 4.59
N LEU A 498 29.27 1.69 4.76
CA LEU A 498 28.50 2.67 5.53
C LEU A 498 28.11 3.82 4.60
N TYR A 499 26.83 4.17 4.60
CA TYR A 499 26.26 5.23 3.78
C TYR A 499 25.49 6.24 4.63
N ASP A 500 25.63 7.52 4.29
CA ASP A 500 24.77 8.58 4.78
C ASP A 500 23.58 8.73 3.81
N LEU A 501 22.45 8.12 4.13
CA LEU A 501 21.26 8.11 3.27
C LEU A 501 20.61 9.48 3.08
N ILE A 502 20.95 10.49 3.88
CA ILE A 502 20.42 11.85 3.71
C ILE A 502 21.27 12.60 2.69
N ALA A 503 22.61 12.53 2.81
CA ALA A 503 23.52 13.18 1.88
C ALA A 503 23.70 12.40 0.56
N ASP A 504 23.54 11.07 0.60
CA ASP A 504 23.77 10.12 -0.49
C ASP A 504 22.63 9.08 -0.57
N PRO A 505 21.42 9.48 -1.02
CA PRO A 505 20.25 8.61 -1.06
C PRO A 505 20.36 7.46 -2.09
N HIS A 506 21.39 7.48 -2.93
CA HIS A 506 21.70 6.42 -3.90
C HIS A 506 22.93 5.59 -3.50
N GLU A 507 23.45 5.80 -2.28
CA GLU A 507 24.52 4.99 -1.67
C GLU A 507 25.76 4.89 -2.60
N THR A 508 26.14 5.99 -3.25
CA THR A 508 27.26 6.05 -4.19
C THR A 508 28.63 6.10 -3.51
N THR A 509 28.71 6.55 -2.26
CA THR A 509 29.97 6.81 -1.53
C THR A 509 30.01 6.03 -0.21
N ASN A 510 30.84 5.00 -0.12
CA ASN A 510 31.08 4.28 1.13
C ASN A 510 32.00 5.11 2.04
N VAL A 511 31.48 5.51 3.20
CA VAL A 511 32.19 6.35 4.19
C VAL A 511 32.59 5.59 5.46
N ALA A 512 32.66 4.26 5.41
CA ALA A 512 32.96 3.42 6.58
C ALA A 512 34.36 3.70 7.17
N ALA A 513 35.35 4.00 6.32
CA ALA A 513 36.72 4.27 6.76
C ALA A 513 36.84 5.61 7.50
N GLU A 514 36.00 6.59 7.16
CA GLU A 514 35.94 7.91 7.77
C GLU A 514 35.17 7.92 9.11
N HIS A 515 34.30 6.92 9.35
CA HIS A 515 33.42 6.85 10.52
C HIS A 515 33.49 5.48 11.25
N PRO A 516 34.68 5.06 11.72
CA PRO A 516 34.88 3.73 12.32
C PRO A 516 34.04 3.51 13.60
N GLU A 517 33.74 4.57 14.36
CA GLU A 517 32.90 4.51 15.55
C GLU A 517 31.43 4.21 15.23
N ILE A 518 30.89 4.80 14.16
CA ILE A 518 29.52 4.55 13.69
C ILE A 518 29.43 3.14 13.12
N GLN A 519 30.42 2.73 12.32
CA GLN A 519 30.52 1.38 11.79
C GLN A 519 30.52 0.34 12.92
N ALA A 520 31.36 0.51 13.95
CA ALA A 520 31.44 -0.42 15.08
C ALA A 520 30.11 -0.49 15.86
N TRP A 521 29.51 0.68 16.13
CA TRP A 521 28.24 0.76 16.83
C TRP A 521 27.09 0.07 16.09
N LEU A 522 26.93 0.32 14.78
CA LEU A 522 25.89 -0.34 13.99
C LEU A 522 26.17 -1.84 13.81
N SER A 523 27.44 -2.25 13.72
CA SER A 523 27.84 -3.67 13.64
C SER A 523 27.44 -4.44 14.91
N GLU A 524 27.62 -3.82 16.07
CA GLU A 524 27.18 -4.40 17.35
C GLU A 524 25.65 -4.56 17.38
N ARG A 525 24.92 -3.55 16.89
CA ARG A 525 23.44 -3.62 16.81
C ARG A 525 22.96 -4.75 15.90
N ILE A 526 23.56 -4.91 14.72
CA ILE A 526 23.25 -6.03 13.81
C ILE A 526 23.49 -7.38 14.50
N SER A 527 24.62 -7.50 15.21
CA SER A 527 25.00 -8.73 15.89
C SER A 527 24.06 -9.09 17.05
N ARG A 528 23.55 -8.08 17.78
CA ARG A 528 22.58 -8.27 18.87
C ARG A 528 21.17 -8.56 18.36
N TRP A 529 20.77 -7.99 17.22
CA TRP A 529 19.46 -8.21 16.62
C TRP A 529 19.27 -9.67 16.20
N TRP A 530 20.25 -10.23 15.48
CA TRP A 530 20.27 -11.65 15.14
C TRP A 530 21.65 -12.27 15.41
N PRO A 531 21.83 -12.95 16.56
CA PRO A 531 23.06 -13.67 16.85
C PRO A 531 23.19 -14.92 15.97
N LEU A 532 24.21 -14.96 15.11
CA LEU A 532 24.56 -16.16 14.35
C LEU A 532 25.16 -17.21 15.31
N ARG A 533 24.78 -18.47 15.13
CA ARG A 533 25.19 -19.59 15.98
C ARG A 533 26.44 -20.29 15.48
#